data_AF-A0A1F4X3R7-F1
#
_entry.id   AF-A0A1F4X3R7-F1
#
_cell.length_a   1.000
_cell.length_b   1.000
_cell.length_c   1.000
_cell.angle_alpha   90.00
_cell.angle_beta   90.00
_cell.angle_gamma   90.00
#
_symmetry.space_group_name_H-M   'P 1'
#
loop_
_entity.id
_entity.type
_entity.pdbx_description
1 polymer ?
#
loop_
_entity_poly.entity_id
_entity_poly.type
_entity_poly.pdbx_seq_one_letter_code
_entity_poly.pdbx_strand_id
1 'polypeptide(L)'
;MGYDSTSRLRSKLDRAKGKRDAILEQVKSYKISIEKNKEHLINCQKAQTIIQLIALQTQSLLEFRLNELASLAMTAIFREDAYELKLRFDIKRGRTEASPLFVKDGKERRPMYGTGFGIVDVASFALRPTLWSLEEPKKMNCFLFDEPFRHLNSAAGNLHKRAAKMVKEISEKLSLQIIIVTQNDILCEAGDKVFHIDKKLDKSYVKK
;
A
#
# COMPACT_ATOMS: atom_id res chain seq x y z
N MET A 1 -82.50 9.97 15.65
CA MET A 1 -81.28 9.14 15.61
C MET A 1 -80.35 9.39 14.40
N GLY A 2 -80.56 10.42 13.55
CA GLY A 2 -79.78 10.62 12.31
C GLY A 2 -78.56 11.55 12.36
N TYR A 3 -78.37 12.34 13.42
CA TYR A 3 -77.31 13.37 13.49
C TYR A 3 -75.91 12.84 13.85
N ASP A 4 -75.81 11.66 14.47
CA ASP A 4 -74.53 11.09 14.94
C ASP A 4 -73.74 10.36 13.83
N SER A 5 -74.45 9.82 12.84
CA SER A 5 -73.90 9.13 11.67
C SER A 5 -73.14 10.09 10.72
N THR A 6 -73.75 11.24 10.42
CA THR A 6 -73.18 12.24 9.50
C THR A 6 -71.97 12.96 10.11
N SER A 7 -72.00 13.22 11.42
CA SER A 7 -70.86 13.76 12.19
C SER A 7 -69.65 12.82 12.16
N ARG A 8 -69.85 11.51 12.42
CA ARG A 8 -68.79 10.50 12.32
C ARG A 8 -68.21 10.37 10.91
N LEU A 9 -69.03 10.45 9.87
CA LEU A 9 -68.58 10.41 8.48
C LEU A 9 -67.74 11.64 8.11
N ARG A 10 -68.12 12.84 8.55
CA ARG A 10 -67.32 14.06 8.39
C ARG A 10 -65.96 13.95 9.08
N SER A 11 -65.92 13.51 10.34
CA SER A 11 -64.66 13.34 11.08
C SER A 11 -63.72 12.33 10.42
N LYS A 12 -64.25 11.22 9.88
CA LYS A 12 -63.48 10.26 9.07
C LYS A 12 -62.93 10.90 7.78
N LEU A 13 -63.76 11.69 7.08
CA LEU A 13 -63.36 12.40 5.86
C LEU A 13 -62.25 13.41 6.13
N ASP A 14 -62.35 14.18 7.21
CA ASP A 14 -61.35 15.20 7.56
C ASP A 14 -60.02 14.55 8.00
N ARG A 15 -60.07 13.45 8.76
CA ARG A 15 -58.88 12.63 9.04
C ARG A 15 -58.24 12.06 7.77
N ALA A 16 -59.04 11.57 6.83
CA ALA A 16 -58.54 11.04 5.56
C ALA A 16 -57.92 12.13 4.68
N LYS A 17 -58.52 13.32 4.63
CA LYS A 17 -57.96 14.51 3.95
C LYS A 17 -56.63 14.93 4.58
N GLY A 18 -56.56 15.05 5.90
CA GLY A 18 -55.31 15.39 6.59
C GLY A 18 -54.19 14.37 6.33
N LYS A 19 -54.52 13.07 6.33
CA LYS A 19 -53.56 12.01 5.95
C LYS A 19 -53.11 12.15 4.49
N ARG A 20 -54.03 12.40 3.56
CA ARG A 20 -53.71 12.62 2.14
C ARG A 20 -52.76 13.81 1.99
N ASP A 21 -53.07 14.93 2.62
CA ASP A 21 -52.30 16.17 2.47
C ASP A 21 -50.89 16.02 3.07
N ALA A 22 -50.77 15.34 4.22
CA ALA A 22 -49.48 14.99 4.80
C ALA A 22 -48.64 14.07 3.89
N ILE A 23 -49.28 13.06 3.27
CA ILE A 23 -48.62 12.17 2.30
C ILE A 23 -48.19 12.95 1.05
N LEU A 24 -49.01 13.87 0.55
CA LEU A 24 -48.67 14.70 -0.62
C LEU A 24 -47.45 15.59 -0.34
N GLU A 25 -47.36 16.20 0.85
CA GLU A 25 -46.18 16.97 1.26
C GLU A 25 -44.94 16.09 1.43
N GLN A 26 -45.07 14.87 1.99
CA GLN A 26 -43.96 13.91 2.04
C GLN A 26 -43.49 13.48 0.65
N VAL A 27 -44.41 13.21 -0.28
CA VAL A 27 -44.06 12.88 -1.67
C VAL A 27 -43.30 14.03 -2.32
N LYS A 28 -43.73 15.28 -2.08
CA LYS A 28 -43.06 16.46 -2.59
C LYS A 28 -41.65 16.62 -2.00
N SER A 29 -41.48 16.45 -0.69
CA SER A 29 -40.18 16.55 -0.02
C SER A 29 -39.21 15.43 -0.43
N TYR A 30 -39.70 14.20 -0.60
CA TYR A 30 -38.90 13.09 -1.10
C TYR A 30 -38.49 13.28 -2.56
N LYS A 31 -39.35 13.82 -3.42
CA LYS A 31 -38.98 14.16 -4.80
C LYS A 31 -37.84 15.18 -4.84
N ILE A 32 -37.92 16.25 -4.03
CA ILE A 32 -36.86 17.25 -3.91
C ILE A 32 -35.56 16.60 -3.39
N SER A 33 -35.67 15.72 -2.39
CA SER A 33 -34.51 15.03 -1.81
C SER A 33 -33.86 14.08 -2.82
N ILE A 34 -34.64 13.38 -3.63
CA ILE A 34 -34.14 12.51 -4.70
C ILE A 34 -33.34 13.32 -5.72
N GLU A 35 -33.87 14.45 -6.19
CA GLU A 35 -33.16 15.30 -7.15
C GLU A 35 -31.86 15.87 -6.57
N LYS A 36 -31.88 16.36 -5.32
CA LYS A 36 -30.67 16.81 -4.63
C LYS A 36 -29.63 15.69 -4.48
N ASN A 37 -30.06 14.49 -4.11
CA ASN A 37 -29.15 13.35 -3.94
C ASN A 37 -28.57 12.89 -5.29
N LYS A 38 -29.34 12.95 -6.37
CA LYS A 38 -28.83 12.68 -7.74
C LYS A 38 -27.75 13.69 -8.13
N GLU A 39 -28.00 14.98 -7.90
CA GLU A 39 -27.01 16.02 -8.18
C GLU A 39 -25.75 15.83 -7.33
N HIS A 40 -25.91 15.55 -6.04
CA HIS A 40 -24.79 15.27 -5.15
C HIS A 40 -23.98 14.06 -5.59
N LEU A 41 -24.65 12.97 -6.00
CA LEU A 41 -23.99 11.78 -6.55
C LEU A 41 -23.14 12.12 -7.78
N ILE A 42 -23.69 12.90 -8.71
CA ILE A 42 -22.96 13.34 -9.91
C ILE A 42 -21.73 14.17 -9.53
N ASN A 43 -21.86 15.08 -8.58
CA ASN A 43 -20.75 15.92 -8.12
C ASN A 43 -19.66 15.10 -7.42
N CYS A 44 -20.04 14.13 -6.59
CA CYS A 44 -19.11 13.20 -5.96
C CYS A 44 -18.36 12.34 -6.98
N GLN A 45 -19.05 11.86 -8.03
CA GLN A 45 -18.40 11.10 -9.11
C GLN A 45 -17.39 11.95 -9.89
N LYS A 46 -17.74 13.21 -10.19
CA LYS A 46 -16.80 14.15 -10.84
C LYS A 46 -15.57 14.42 -9.97
N ALA A 47 -15.78 14.69 -8.68
CA ALA A 47 -14.69 14.89 -7.72
C ALA A 47 -13.79 13.66 -7.61
N GLN A 48 -14.38 12.46 -7.53
CA GLN A 48 -13.65 11.20 -7.52
C GLN A 48 -12.76 11.05 -8.76
N THR A 49 -13.30 11.31 -9.96
CA THR A 49 -12.54 11.24 -11.21
C THR A 49 -11.36 12.20 -11.21
N ILE A 50 -11.56 13.44 -10.77
CA ILE A 50 -10.48 14.44 -10.69
C ILE A 50 -9.37 13.97 -9.74
N ILE A 51 -9.74 13.50 -8.54
CA ILE A 51 -8.78 12.99 -7.57
C ILE A 51 -8.01 11.79 -8.13
N GLN A 52 -8.69 10.87 -8.82
CA GLN A 52 -8.05 9.71 -9.46
C GLN A 52 -7.06 10.11 -10.55
N LEU A 53 -7.40 11.10 -11.38
CA LEU A 53 -6.50 11.61 -12.42
C LEU A 53 -5.25 12.26 -11.82
N ILE A 54 -5.42 13.11 -10.81
CA ILE A 54 -4.30 13.75 -10.11
C ILE A 54 -3.43 12.69 -9.41
N ALA A 55 -4.06 11.71 -8.75
CA ALA A 55 -3.34 10.63 -8.09
C ALA A 55 -2.51 9.82 -9.08
N LEU A 56 -3.08 9.47 -10.24
CA LEU A 56 -2.37 8.72 -11.28
C LEU A 56 -1.17 9.50 -11.82
N GLN A 57 -1.37 10.78 -12.16
CA GLN A 57 -0.28 11.65 -12.62
C GLN A 57 0.85 11.77 -11.58
N THR A 58 0.48 12.02 -10.32
CA THR A 58 1.45 12.13 -9.22
C THR A 58 2.23 10.83 -9.02
N GLN A 59 1.55 9.69 -9.09
CA GLN A 59 2.18 8.38 -8.94
C GLN A 59 3.10 8.04 -10.11
N SER A 60 2.78 8.45 -11.34
CA SER A 60 3.68 8.28 -12.48
C SER A 60 4.99 9.07 -12.33
N LEU A 61 4.98 10.23 -11.65
CA LEU A 61 6.24 10.92 -11.31
C LEU A 61 7.08 10.13 -10.29
N LEU A 62 6.42 9.45 -9.34
CA LEU A 62 7.10 8.60 -8.36
C LEU A 62 7.64 7.32 -8.99
N GLU A 63 6.95 6.76 -9.98
CA GLU A 63 7.35 5.55 -10.70
C GLU A 63 8.81 5.61 -11.13
N PHE A 64 9.22 6.67 -11.82
CA PHE A 64 10.58 6.81 -12.32
C PHE A 64 11.63 6.74 -11.19
N ARG A 65 11.43 7.51 -10.12
CA ARG A 65 12.36 7.56 -8.99
C ARG A 65 12.42 6.23 -8.22
N LEU A 66 11.26 5.59 -8.03
CA LEU A 66 11.17 4.30 -7.35
C LEU A 66 11.86 3.21 -8.17
N ASN A 67 11.61 3.17 -9.48
CA ASN A 67 12.21 2.22 -10.40
C ASN A 67 13.73 2.36 -10.43
N GLU A 68 14.24 3.59 -10.52
CA GLU A 68 15.69 3.88 -10.56
C GLU A 68 16.40 3.39 -9.30
N LEU A 69 15.92 3.80 -8.12
CA LEU A 69 16.57 3.47 -6.85
C LEU A 69 16.50 1.98 -6.51
N ALA A 70 15.36 1.34 -6.77
CA ALA A 70 15.24 -0.10 -6.57
C ALA A 70 16.08 -0.90 -7.58
N SER A 71 16.15 -0.46 -8.84
CA SER A 71 16.99 -1.11 -9.85
C SER A 71 18.48 -0.95 -9.55
N LEU A 72 18.90 0.18 -8.98
CA LEU A 72 20.28 0.37 -8.50
C LEU A 72 20.65 -0.67 -7.43
N ALA A 73 19.74 -0.93 -6.48
CA ALA A 73 19.92 -1.95 -5.45
C ALA A 73 20.00 -3.37 -6.06
N MET A 74 19.17 -3.67 -7.06
CA MET A 74 19.24 -4.92 -7.82
C MET A 74 20.60 -5.08 -8.52
N THR A 75 21.09 -4.04 -9.20
CA THR A 75 22.38 -4.03 -9.88
C THR A 75 23.56 -4.18 -8.91
N ALA A 76 23.48 -3.61 -7.71
CA ALA A 76 24.52 -3.77 -6.69
C ALA A 76 24.72 -5.23 -6.26
N ILE A 77 23.64 -6.02 -6.24
CA ILE A 77 23.68 -7.43 -5.82
C ILE A 77 23.90 -8.37 -7.00
N PHE A 78 23.10 -8.25 -8.06
CA PHE A 78 23.06 -9.20 -9.17
C PHE A 78 23.95 -8.79 -10.36
N ARG A 79 24.45 -7.55 -10.42
CA ARG A 79 25.30 -7.02 -11.49
C ARG A 79 24.64 -7.20 -12.87
N GLU A 80 25.33 -7.83 -13.82
CA GLU A 80 24.85 -8.09 -15.18
C GLU A 80 23.57 -8.91 -15.22
N ASP A 81 23.29 -9.71 -14.18
CA ASP A 81 22.08 -10.53 -14.08
C ASP A 81 20.88 -9.82 -13.46
N ALA A 82 21.01 -8.53 -13.12
CA ALA A 82 19.98 -7.77 -12.44
C ALA A 82 18.70 -7.61 -13.27
N TYR A 83 17.58 -7.60 -12.54
CA TYR A 83 16.29 -7.21 -13.08
C TYR A 83 16.08 -5.72 -12.79
N GLU A 84 15.45 -5.03 -13.73
CA GLU A 84 14.90 -3.70 -13.49
C GLU A 84 13.55 -3.84 -12.78
N LEU A 85 13.32 -3.03 -11.74
CA LEU A 85 12.01 -2.92 -11.12
C LEU A 85 11.20 -1.87 -11.87
N LYS A 86 9.97 -2.23 -12.23
CA LYS A 86 8.97 -1.34 -12.82
C LYS A 86 7.67 -1.39 -12.03
N LEU A 87 7.26 -0.26 -11.46
CA LEU A 87 5.97 -0.12 -10.77
C LEU A 87 4.90 0.41 -11.73
N ARG A 88 3.95 -0.44 -12.11
CA ARG A 88 2.81 -0.01 -12.92
C ARG A 88 1.68 0.49 -12.01
N PHE A 89 1.21 1.71 -12.25
CA PHE A 89 0.04 2.27 -11.58
C PHE A 89 -1.19 2.19 -12.47
N ASP A 90 -2.24 1.52 -11.99
CA ASP A 90 -3.50 1.34 -12.71
C ASP A 90 -4.70 1.72 -11.83
N ILE A 91 -5.79 2.21 -12.42
CA ILE A 91 -7.05 2.44 -11.69
C ILE A 91 -7.94 1.20 -11.81
N LYS A 92 -8.27 0.57 -10.68
CA LYS A 92 -9.21 -0.55 -10.61
C LYS A 92 -10.24 -0.32 -9.52
N ARG A 93 -11.51 -0.52 -9.86
CA ARG A 93 -12.65 -0.41 -8.92
C ARG A 93 -12.65 0.92 -8.15
N GLY A 94 -12.28 2.00 -8.83
CA GLY A 94 -12.24 3.35 -8.26
C GLY A 94 -11.08 3.63 -7.30
N ARG A 95 -10.06 2.76 -7.25
CA ARG A 95 -8.83 2.93 -6.48
C ARG A 95 -7.61 2.81 -7.39
N THR A 96 -6.54 3.50 -7.05
CA THR A 96 -5.25 3.32 -7.73
C THR A 96 -4.48 2.17 -7.09
N GLU A 97 -3.99 1.25 -7.91
CA GLU A 97 -3.21 0.08 -7.50
C GLU A 97 -1.80 0.18 -8.09
N ALA A 98 -0.79 -0.21 -7.30
CA ALA A 98 0.60 -0.33 -7.76
C ALA A 98 0.95 -1.80 -7.96
N SER A 99 1.35 -2.17 -9.17
CA SER A 99 1.76 -3.53 -9.53
C SER A 99 3.26 -3.57 -9.82
N PRO A 100 4.08 -4.23 -8.98
CA PRO A 100 5.48 -4.44 -9.27
C PRO A 100 5.67 -5.46 -10.39
N LEU A 101 6.55 -5.13 -11.32
CA LEU A 101 7.00 -5.96 -12.42
C LEU A 101 8.53 -5.95 -12.46
N PHE A 102 9.11 -7.06 -12.86
CA PHE A 102 10.53 -7.20 -13.07
C PHE A 102 10.81 -7.35 -14.55
N VAL A 103 11.73 -6.54 -15.08
CA VAL A 103 12.09 -6.55 -16.50
C VAL A 103 13.52 -7.07 -16.64
N LYS A 104 13.71 -8.05 -17.52
CA LYS A 104 15.03 -8.54 -17.94
C LYS A 104 14.94 -8.97 -19.41
N ASP A 105 15.91 -8.59 -20.22
CA ASP A 105 15.96 -8.86 -21.67
C ASP A 105 14.67 -8.44 -22.41
N GLY A 106 14.08 -7.31 -22.01
CA GLY A 106 12.82 -6.80 -22.57
C GLY A 106 11.56 -7.59 -22.18
N LYS A 107 11.67 -8.60 -21.31
CA LYS A 107 10.53 -9.43 -20.86
C LYS A 107 10.08 -9.00 -19.46
N GLU A 108 8.84 -8.55 -19.36
CA GLU A 108 8.20 -8.25 -18.06
C GLU A 108 7.72 -9.53 -17.37
N ARG A 109 8.02 -9.65 -16.08
CA ARG A 109 7.62 -10.79 -15.24
C ARG A 109 7.02 -10.30 -13.93
N ARG A 110 5.99 -11.00 -13.46
CA ARG A 110 5.39 -10.75 -12.15
C ARG A 110 6.23 -11.40 -11.05
N PRO A 111 6.39 -10.75 -9.88
CA PRO A 111 7.17 -11.27 -8.75
C PRO A 111 6.87 -12.72 -8.36
N MET A 112 5.60 -13.10 -8.36
CA MET A 112 5.13 -14.40 -7.86
C MET A 112 5.18 -15.53 -8.89
N TYR A 113 5.31 -15.23 -10.19
CA TYR A 113 5.03 -16.21 -11.26
C TYR A 113 6.17 -16.38 -12.28
N GLY A 114 7.28 -15.65 -12.15
CA GLY A 114 8.34 -15.71 -13.16
C GLY A 114 9.74 -15.25 -12.73
N THR A 115 9.95 -14.93 -11.47
CA THR A 115 11.22 -14.44 -10.92
C THR A 115 11.63 -15.26 -9.71
N GLY A 116 12.94 -15.46 -9.51
CA GLY A 116 13.44 -16.10 -8.30
C GLY A 116 13.12 -15.25 -7.06
N PHE A 117 12.68 -15.88 -5.96
CA PHE A 117 12.28 -15.18 -4.73
C PHE A 117 13.39 -14.30 -4.14
N GLY A 118 14.67 -14.60 -4.38
CA GLY A 118 15.77 -13.72 -3.97
C GLY A 118 15.73 -12.32 -4.61
N ILE A 119 15.24 -12.20 -5.84
CA ILE A 119 15.02 -10.90 -6.52
C ILE A 119 13.91 -10.12 -5.79
N VAL A 120 12.84 -10.83 -5.42
CA VAL A 120 11.71 -10.26 -4.70
C VAL A 120 12.15 -9.74 -3.33
N ASP A 121 12.98 -10.50 -2.60
CA ASP A 121 13.50 -10.07 -1.30
C ASP A 121 14.35 -8.79 -1.42
N VAL A 122 15.24 -8.73 -2.41
CA VAL A 122 16.08 -7.53 -2.65
C VAL A 122 15.23 -6.32 -3.01
N ALA A 123 14.29 -6.47 -3.94
CA ALA A 123 13.41 -5.37 -4.33
C ALA A 123 12.52 -4.91 -3.17
N SER A 124 11.99 -5.86 -2.39
CA SER A 124 11.19 -5.56 -1.20
C SER A 124 12.01 -4.78 -0.17
N PHE A 125 13.24 -5.22 0.09
CA PHE A 125 14.16 -4.49 0.97
C PHE A 125 14.40 -3.07 0.43
N ALA A 126 14.82 -2.91 -0.82
CA ALA A 126 15.22 -1.64 -1.40
C ALA A 126 14.07 -0.63 -1.52
N LEU A 127 12.85 -1.08 -1.77
CA LEU A 127 11.68 -0.21 -1.88
C LEU A 127 11.34 0.52 -0.57
N ARG A 128 11.58 -0.09 0.60
CA ARG A 128 11.26 0.52 1.90
C ARG A 128 12.09 1.79 2.20
N PRO A 129 13.43 1.77 2.20
CA PRO A 129 14.24 2.96 2.40
C PRO A 129 14.06 3.97 1.25
N THR A 130 13.74 3.49 0.04
CA THR A 130 13.40 4.35 -1.10
C THR A 130 12.10 5.12 -0.86
N LEU A 131 11.03 4.46 -0.44
CA LEU A 131 9.76 5.13 -0.13
C LEU A 131 9.94 6.10 1.03
N TRP A 132 10.72 5.72 2.05
CA TRP A 132 11.06 6.60 3.15
C TRP A 132 11.86 7.83 2.70
N SER A 133 12.79 7.69 1.75
CA SER A 133 13.57 8.83 1.23
C SER A 133 12.72 9.81 0.43
N LEU A 134 11.54 9.39 -0.05
CA LEU A 134 10.56 10.23 -0.72
C LEU A 134 9.50 10.82 0.22
N GLU A 135 9.30 10.25 1.42
CA GLU A 135 8.28 10.67 2.36
C GLU A 135 8.62 12.02 3.02
N GLU A 136 7.69 12.98 3.03
CA GLU A 136 7.85 14.25 3.74
C GLU A 136 6.59 14.58 4.57
N PRO A 137 6.71 14.83 5.89
CA PRO A 137 7.94 14.81 6.69
C PRO A 137 8.44 13.37 6.95
N LYS A 138 9.75 13.21 7.14
CA LYS A 138 10.34 11.92 7.57
C LYS A 138 9.77 11.49 8.92
N LYS A 139 9.10 10.34 8.99
CA LYS A 139 8.48 9.83 10.23
C LYS A 139 9.50 9.30 11.25
N MET A 140 10.33 8.34 10.83
CA MET A 140 11.30 7.64 11.70
C MET A 140 12.46 7.14 10.86
N ASN A 141 13.70 7.36 11.29
CA ASN A 141 14.91 6.93 10.59
C ASN A 141 15.40 5.53 11.04
N CYS A 142 14.49 4.63 11.40
CA CYS A 142 14.79 3.28 11.85
C CYS A 142 13.96 2.25 11.10
N PHE A 143 14.63 1.19 10.61
CA PHE A 143 13.99 0.03 10.00
C PHE A 143 14.28 -1.23 10.82
N LEU A 144 13.25 -2.05 11.01
CA LEU A 144 13.38 -3.41 11.54
C LEU A 144 13.02 -4.39 10.43
N PHE A 145 13.93 -5.30 10.14
CA PHE A 145 13.75 -6.37 9.16
C PHE A 145 13.90 -7.72 9.82
N ASP A 146 12.92 -8.60 9.60
CA ASP A 146 12.95 -9.98 10.06
C ASP A 146 13.27 -10.90 8.89
N GLU A 147 14.43 -11.56 8.95
CA GLU A 147 15.03 -12.40 7.91
C GLU A 147 15.01 -11.78 6.50
N PRO A 148 15.51 -10.55 6.31
CA PRO A 148 15.64 -9.99 4.97
C PRO A 148 16.61 -10.85 4.15
N PHE A 149 16.29 -11.08 2.88
CA PHE A 149 17.09 -11.88 1.94
C PHE A 149 17.10 -13.40 2.17
N ARG A 150 16.11 -13.95 2.88
CA ARG A 150 15.99 -15.42 3.12
C ARG A 150 16.11 -16.28 1.85
N HIS A 151 15.62 -15.80 0.70
CA HIS A 151 15.65 -16.54 -0.56
C HIS A 151 16.87 -16.21 -1.44
N LEU A 152 17.77 -15.36 -0.96
CA LEU A 152 18.99 -15.01 -1.67
C LEU A 152 19.98 -16.16 -1.50
N ASN A 153 20.26 -16.93 -2.55
CA ASN A 153 21.17 -18.07 -2.46
C ASN A 153 22.24 -18.00 -3.54
N SER A 154 23.49 -18.30 -3.16
CA SER A 154 24.60 -18.44 -4.10
C SER A 154 25.61 -19.44 -3.57
N ALA A 155 26.20 -20.27 -4.44
CA ALA A 155 27.09 -21.37 -4.06
C ALA A 155 28.25 -20.97 -3.14
N ALA A 156 28.72 -19.71 -3.22
CA ALA A 156 29.83 -19.17 -2.43
C ALA A 156 29.42 -18.07 -1.44
N GLY A 157 28.11 -17.86 -1.20
CA GLY A 157 27.62 -16.80 -0.29
C GLY A 157 27.83 -15.36 -0.79
N ASN A 158 28.35 -15.17 -2.01
CA ASN A 158 28.69 -13.86 -2.57
C ASN A 158 27.50 -12.89 -2.63
N LEU A 159 26.29 -13.38 -2.87
CA LEU A 159 25.10 -12.51 -2.91
C LEU A 159 24.77 -11.95 -1.53
N HIS A 160 24.91 -12.73 -0.45
CA HIS A 160 24.75 -12.23 0.92
C HIS A 160 25.79 -11.17 1.26
N LYS A 161 27.06 -11.35 0.86
CA LYS A 161 28.12 -10.34 1.06
C LYS A 161 27.79 -9.02 0.38
N ARG A 162 27.26 -9.10 -0.86
CA ARG A 162 26.82 -7.90 -1.61
C ARG A 162 25.60 -7.26 -0.97
N ALA A 163 24.63 -8.05 -0.52
CA ALA A 163 23.47 -7.55 0.19
C ALA A 163 23.87 -6.82 1.48
N ALA A 164 24.78 -7.40 2.27
CA ALA A 164 25.31 -6.78 3.48
C ALA A 164 25.98 -5.43 3.18
N LYS A 165 26.83 -5.37 2.15
CA LYS A 165 27.46 -4.12 1.70
C LYS A 165 26.42 -3.08 1.27
N MET A 166 25.41 -3.49 0.50
CA MET A 166 24.33 -2.61 0.08
C MET A 166 23.54 -2.05 1.28
N VAL A 167 23.19 -2.90 2.25
CA VAL A 167 22.52 -2.48 3.50
C VAL A 167 23.36 -1.43 4.24
N LYS A 168 24.67 -1.66 4.37
CA LYS A 168 25.61 -0.75 5.03
C LYS A 168 25.67 0.61 4.32
N GLU A 169 25.83 0.61 2.99
CA GLU A 169 25.83 1.84 2.19
C GLU A 169 24.52 2.62 2.31
N ILE A 170 23.37 1.94 2.32
CA ILE A 170 22.06 2.57 2.49
C ILE A 170 21.94 3.19 3.89
N SER A 171 22.34 2.45 4.93
CA SER A 171 22.34 2.93 6.31
C SER A 171 23.15 4.22 6.46
N GLU A 172 24.36 4.24 5.91
CA GLU A 172 25.27 5.39 6.00
C GLU A 172 24.78 6.59 5.19
N LYS A 173 24.45 6.38 3.90
CA LYS A 173 24.04 7.47 3.00
C LYS A 173 22.74 8.13 3.43
N LEU A 174 21.81 7.36 3.99
CA LEU A 174 20.49 7.86 4.40
C LEU A 174 20.40 8.14 5.90
N SER A 175 21.50 7.94 6.66
CA SER A 175 21.51 8.06 8.13
C SER A 175 20.37 7.26 8.79
N LEU A 176 20.17 6.03 8.29
CA LEU A 176 19.14 5.09 8.75
C LEU A 176 19.74 4.11 9.75
N GLN A 177 19.07 3.95 10.90
CA GLN A 177 19.28 2.80 11.77
C GLN A 177 18.59 1.58 11.15
N ILE A 178 19.33 0.50 10.94
CA ILE A 178 18.78 -0.74 10.39
C ILE A 178 19.04 -1.87 11.40
N ILE A 179 17.97 -2.49 11.87
CA ILE A 179 17.99 -3.66 12.76
C ILE A 179 17.55 -4.87 11.92
N ILE A 180 18.41 -5.87 11.84
CA ILE A 180 18.14 -7.11 11.09
C ILE A 180 18.14 -8.27 12.08
N VAL A 181 17.04 -9.01 12.11
CA VAL A 181 16.96 -10.32 12.75
C VAL A 181 17.27 -11.36 11.68
N THR A 182 18.34 -12.13 11.84
CA THR A 182 18.68 -13.18 10.87
C THR A 182 19.49 -14.32 11.48
N GLN A 183 19.36 -15.50 10.89
CA GLN A 183 20.23 -16.66 11.10
C GLN A 183 21.40 -16.73 10.11
N ASN A 184 21.54 -15.76 9.20
CA ASN A 184 22.60 -15.75 8.20
C ASN A 184 23.91 -15.17 8.76
N ASP A 185 24.92 -16.02 8.94
CA ASP A 185 26.21 -15.62 9.51
C ASP A 185 26.89 -14.46 8.76
N ILE A 186 26.81 -14.44 7.42
CA ILE A 186 27.43 -13.38 6.60
C ILE A 186 26.77 -12.02 6.88
N LEU A 187 25.45 -11.98 7.03
CA LEU A 187 24.73 -10.74 7.36
C LEU A 187 25.00 -10.34 8.81
N CYS A 188 25.09 -11.30 9.74
CA CYS A 188 25.45 -11.06 11.13
C CYS A 188 26.84 -10.42 11.24
N GLU A 189 27.86 -11.00 10.61
CA GLU A 189 29.24 -10.51 10.64
C GLU A 189 29.40 -9.09 10.07
N ALA A 190 28.51 -8.67 9.18
CA ALA A 190 28.54 -7.35 8.57
C ALA A 190 27.90 -6.24 9.44
N GLY A 191 27.21 -6.61 10.52
CA GLY A 191 26.55 -5.65 11.41
C GLY A 191 27.53 -4.84 12.24
N ASP A 192 27.25 -3.54 12.45
CA ASP A 192 28.04 -2.69 13.35
C ASP A 192 27.99 -3.17 14.81
N LYS A 193 26.87 -3.79 15.19
CA LYS A 193 26.65 -4.43 16.49
C LYS A 193 25.87 -5.71 16.25
N VAL A 194 26.36 -6.81 16.82
CA VAL A 194 25.75 -8.13 16.70
C VAL A 194 25.24 -8.55 18.08
N PHE A 195 24.05 -9.13 18.11
CA PHE A 195 23.46 -9.69 19.33
C PHE A 195 23.05 -11.12 19.04
N HIS A 196 23.75 -12.08 19.63
CA HIS A 196 23.43 -13.50 19.49
C HIS A 196 22.37 -13.91 20.51
N ILE A 197 21.31 -14.57 20.04
CA ILE A 197 20.21 -15.02 20.89
C ILE A 197 20.20 -16.55 20.91
N ASP A 198 20.39 -17.11 22.11
CA ASP A 198 20.37 -18.56 22.36
C ASP A 198 19.18 -18.94 23.25
N LYS A 199 18.54 -20.07 23.00
CA LYS A 199 17.52 -20.64 23.90
C LYS A 199 18.15 -21.64 24.88
N LYS A 200 17.99 -21.45 26.19
CA LYS A 200 18.36 -22.42 27.23
C LYS A 200 17.23 -22.58 28.24
N LEU A 201 16.79 -23.81 28.49
CA LEU A 201 15.74 -24.13 29.48
C LEU A 201 14.51 -23.19 29.38
N ASP A 202 14.01 -23.04 28.15
CA ASP A 202 12.85 -22.20 27.80
C ASP A 202 13.00 -20.68 28.03
N LYS A 203 14.22 -20.19 28.25
CA LYS A 203 14.55 -18.76 28.32
C LYS A 203 15.48 -18.36 27.18
N SER A 204 15.28 -17.16 26.64
CA SER A 204 16.17 -16.55 25.67
C SER A 204 17.30 -15.82 26.38
N TYR A 205 18.54 -16.09 25.97
CA TYR A 205 19.76 -15.45 26.47
C TYR A 205 20.38 -14.65 25.35
N VAL A 206 20.68 -13.38 25.62
CA VAL A 206 21.32 -12.47 24.66
C VAL A 206 22.81 -12.34 25.01
N LYS A 207 23.67 -12.56 24.03
CA LYS A 207 25.11 -12.28 24.10
C LYS A 207 25.42 -11.16 23.09
N LYS A 208 26.32 -10.26 23.47
CA LYS A 208 26.84 -9.20 22.62
C LYS A 208 28.20 -9.60 22.08
#